data_AF-A0A1G9UAK6-F1
#
_entry.id   AF-A0A1G9UAK6-F1
#
_cell.length_a   1.000
_cell.length_b   1.000
_cell.length_c   1.000
_cell.angle_alpha   90.00
_cell.angle_beta   90.00
_cell.angle_gamma   90.00
#
_symmetry.space_group_name_H-M   'P 1'
#
loop_
_entity.id
_entity.type
_entity.pdbx_description
1 polymer ?
#
loop_
_entity_poly.entity_id
_entity_poly.type
_entity_poly.pdbx_seq_one_letter_code
_entity_poly.pdbx_strand_id
1 'polypeptide(L)'
;MFQRFGHFASARQCLIRLPAILLVTALWTAGAHAADTWLTITGDPANSASHYVQVNVAAIEVKEDQRIIPVRINRAMQWAPAGEALQFRSVVTQVQIDCTQQIARYVKAAFYAQPDFRGEPFRITTYAGDDMRPMIFKDSDDDPNARIVKAACSVGNVTNN
;
A
#
# COMPACT_ATOMS: atom_id res chain seq x y z
N MET A 1 64.58 -13.29 -26.67
CA MET A 1 63.45 -13.05 -25.74
C MET A 1 63.92 -11.99 -24.74
N PHE A 2 63.50 -10.72 -24.87
CA PHE A 2 62.37 -10.12 -24.11
C PHE A 2 62.42 -10.43 -22.60
N GLN A 3 62.32 -9.49 -21.63
CA GLN A 3 62.35 -8.01 -21.57
C GLN A 3 62.55 -7.64 -20.05
N ARG A 4 62.83 -6.43 -19.54
CA ARG A 4 62.97 -5.03 -20.03
C ARG A 4 63.90 -4.26 -19.05
N PHE A 5 64.19 -2.98 -19.31
CA PHE A 5 64.87 -2.05 -18.38
C PHE A 5 63.97 -1.60 -17.20
N GLY A 6 64.58 -1.30 -16.05
CA GLY A 6 64.01 -0.47 -14.98
C GLY A 6 64.97 0.65 -14.59
N HIS A 7 64.66 1.90 -14.97
CA HIS A 7 65.40 3.08 -14.53
C HIS A 7 64.79 3.64 -13.24
N PHE A 8 65.64 3.96 -12.26
CA PHE A 8 65.25 4.60 -11.00
C PHE A 8 65.26 6.13 -11.10
N ALA A 9 64.40 6.75 -10.28
CA ALA A 9 64.47 8.13 -9.79
C ALA A 9 64.50 9.28 -10.83
N SER A 10 63.32 9.83 -11.12
CA SER A 10 63.19 11.25 -11.50
C SER A 10 62.97 12.09 -10.25
N ALA A 11 63.84 13.07 -10.00
CA ALA A 11 63.72 14.02 -8.91
C ALA A 11 64.05 15.44 -9.39
N ARG A 12 63.03 16.19 -9.83
CA ARG A 12 63.08 17.65 -9.90
C ARG A 12 61.77 18.24 -9.40
N GLN A 13 61.87 18.91 -8.25
CA GLN A 13 60.79 19.70 -7.67
C GLN A 13 60.49 20.90 -8.57
N CYS A 14 59.20 21.24 -8.72
CA CYS A 14 58.78 22.54 -9.24
C CYS A 14 57.70 23.11 -8.31
N LEU A 15 58.06 24.13 -7.54
CA LEU A 15 57.21 24.81 -6.56
C LEU A 15 56.34 25.87 -7.25
N ILE A 16 55.04 25.61 -7.47
CA ILE A 16 54.10 26.64 -7.97
C ILE A 16 52.71 26.54 -7.29
N ARG A 17 52.46 27.52 -6.39
CA ARG A 17 51.19 28.19 -6.02
C ARG A 17 50.03 27.39 -5.35
N LEU A 18 49.55 27.97 -4.23
CA LEU A 18 48.29 27.74 -3.49
C LEU A 18 47.01 28.05 -4.32
N PRO A 19 45.75 27.84 -3.82
CA PRO A 19 45.24 27.02 -2.69
C PRO A 19 43.96 26.19 -3.06
N ALA A 20 43.31 25.62 -2.03
CA ALA A 20 41.84 25.64 -1.80
C ALA A 20 41.01 24.34 -1.93
N ILE A 21 40.17 24.15 -0.89
CA ILE A 21 38.90 23.41 -0.82
C ILE A 21 38.93 21.89 -1.02
N LEU A 22 38.69 21.18 0.09
CA LEU A 22 37.98 19.91 0.11
C LEU A 22 37.04 19.89 1.32
N LEU A 23 35.94 20.65 1.23
CA LEU A 23 34.81 20.52 2.14
C LEU A 23 34.16 19.16 1.86
N VAL A 24 34.37 18.19 2.73
CA VAL A 24 33.59 16.94 2.73
C VAL A 24 32.24 17.24 3.40
N THR A 25 31.33 17.82 2.63
CA THR A 25 29.92 17.96 3.04
C THR A 25 29.29 16.57 3.06
N ALA A 26 29.22 15.98 4.25
CA ALA A 26 28.38 14.82 4.50
C ALA A 26 26.91 15.23 4.30
N LEU A 27 26.38 15.04 3.09
CA LEU A 27 24.93 15.11 2.86
C LEU A 27 24.28 13.97 3.63
N TRP A 28 23.81 14.28 4.84
CA TRP A 28 22.83 13.47 5.53
C TRP A 28 21.55 13.51 4.70
N THR A 29 21.39 12.55 3.80
CA THR A 29 20.12 12.32 3.09
C THR A 29 19.10 11.85 4.12
N ALA A 30 18.40 12.79 4.73
CA ALA A 30 17.18 12.51 5.46
C ALA A 30 16.19 11.87 4.49
N GLY A 31 16.13 10.54 4.52
CA GLY A 31 15.14 9.80 3.75
C GLY A 31 13.76 10.26 4.20
N ALA A 32 13.01 10.91 3.30
CA ALA A 32 11.62 11.23 3.57
C ALA A 32 10.86 9.90 3.65
N HIS A 33 10.60 9.44 4.88
CA HIS A 33 9.66 8.34 5.12
C HIS A 33 8.27 8.84 4.74
N ALA A 34 7.89 8.62 3.49
CA ALA A 34 6.51 8.75 3.06
C ALA A 34 5.67 7.80 3.92
N ALA A 35 4.71 8.35 4.65
CA ALA A 35 3.75 7.52 5.39
C ALA A 35 3.00 6.65 4.39
N ASP A 36 2.98 5.32 4.61
CA ASP A 36 2.17 4.44 3.77
C ASP A 36 0.70 4.84 3.93
N THR A 37 0.04 5.07 2.78
CA THR A 37 -1.38 5.43 2.75
C THR A 37 -2.28 4.22 3.00
N TRP A 38 -1.71 3.01 2.93
CA TRP A 38 -2.39 1.74 3.19
C TRP A 38 -2.15 1.27 4.62
N LEU A 39 -3.13 1.49 5.50
CA LEU A 39 -3.11 0.97 6.86
C LEU A 39 -3.45 -0.51 6.87
N THR A 40 -2.57 -1.34 7.43
CA THR A 40 -2.83 -2.77 7.66
C THR A 40 -3.81 -2.98 8.80
N ILE A 41 -4.88 -3.71 8.52
CA ILE A 41 -5.92 -4.10 9.47
C ILE A 41 -5.61 -5.46 10.10
N THR A 42 -5.14 -6.40 9.27
CA THR A 42 -4.71 -7.74 9.69
C THR A 42 -3.72 -8.32 8.67
N GLY A 43 -2.92 -9.29 9.11
CA GLY A 43 -1.93 -9.99 8.30
C GLY A 43 -0.58 -9.27 8.14
N ASP A 44 0.27 -9.83 7.28
CA ASP A 44 1.61 -9.32 6.99
C ASP A 44 1.72 -8.90 5.50
N PRO A 45 1.69 -7.59 5.19
CA PRO A 45 1.79 -7.09 3.81
C PRO A 45 3.21 -7.20 3.22
N ALA A 46 4.24 -7.47 4.03
CA ALA A 46 5.58 -7.76 3.51
C ALA A 46 5.69 -9.20 2.95
N ASN A 47 4.72 -10.06 3.27
CA ASN A 47 4.68 -11.45 2.84
C ASN A 47 3.52 -11.70 1.87
N SER A 48 3.84 -11.76 0.58
CA SER A 48 2.92 -12.08 -0.53
C SER A 48 2.12 -13.39 -0.38
N ALA A 49 2.62 -14.33 0.42
CA ALA A 49 1.98 -15.61 0.71
C ALA A 49 1.04 -15.56 1.94
N SER A 50 0.96 -14.43 2.66
CA SER A 50 0.06 -14.25 3.79
C SER A 50 -1.35 -13.81 3.35
N HIS A 51 -2.35 -14.04 4.20
CA HIS A 51 -3.61 -13.31 4.09
C HIS A 51 -3.44 -11.97 4.81
N TYR A 52 -3.69 -10.86 4.10
CA TYR A 52 -3.70 -9.54 4.72
C TYR A 52 -4.81 -8.65 4.14
N VAL A 53 -5.22 -7.68 4.93
CA VAL A 53 -6.23 -6.66 4.59
C VAL A 53 -5.65 -5.30 4.89
N GLN A 54 -5.74 -4.37 3.94
CA GLN A 54 -5.34 -2.97 4.14
C GLN A 54 -6.40 -2.01 3.63
N VAL A 55 -6.46 -0.83 4.25
CA VAL A 55 -7.41 0.25 3.96
C VAL A 55 -6.63 1.50 3.55
N ASN A 56 -7.01 2.14 2.45
CA ASN A 56 -6.38 3.41 2.06
C ASN A 56 -7.01 4.56 2.84
N VAL A 57 -6.29 5.08 3.83
CA VAL A 57 -6.78 6.17 4.70
C VAL A 57 -6.63 7.56 4.07
N ALA A 58 -5.84 7.70 3.01
CA ALA A 58 -5.63 8.96 2.30
C ALA A 58 -6.61 9.17 1.13
N ALA A 59 -7.36 8.14 0.73
CA ALA A 59 -8.26 8.15 -0.41
C ALA A 59 -9.74 7.93 -0.01
N ILE A 60 -10.13 8.45 1.15
CA ILE A 60 -11.52 8.41 1.65
C ILE A 60 -12.33 9.49 0.94
N GLU A 61 -13.35 9.10 0.16
CA GLU A 61 -14.36 10.03 -0.34
C GLU A 61 -15.44 10.25 0.72
N VAL A 62 -15.78 11.52 0.99
CA VAL A 62 -16.86 11.92 1.91
C VAL A 62 -18.05 12.42 1.11
N LYS A 63 -19.24 11.84 1.33
CA LYS A 63 -20.48 12.21 0.65
C LYS A 63 -21.62 12.19 1.67
N GLU A 64 -21.93 13.34 2.26
CA GLU A 64 -22.93 13.45 3.34
C GLU A 64 -22.64 12.44 4.47
N ASP A 65 -23.61 11.60 4.85
CA ASP A 65 -23.46 10.52 5.84
C ASP A 65 -22.77 9.27 5.30
N GLN A 66 -22.21 9.31 4.08
CA GLN A 66 -21.53 8.18 3.46
C GLN A 66 -20.02 8.40 3.36
N ARG A 67 -19.27 7.30 3.44
CA ARG A 67 -17.83 7.25 3.16
C ARG A 67 -17.59 6.20 2.09
N ILE A 68 -16.77 6.50 1.08
CA ILE A 68 -16.27 5.49 0.14
C ILE A 68 -14.77 5.33 0.37
N ILE A 69 -14.33 4.11 0.68
CA ILE A 69 -12.97 3.82 1.11
C ILE A 69 -12.39 2.69 0.24
N PRO A 70 -11.19 2.85 -0.34
CA PRO A 70 -10.49 1.75 -0.99
C PRO A 70 -9.98 0.74 0.04
N VAL A 71 -10.31 -0.54 -0.18
CA VAL A 71 -9.83 -1.66 0.62
C VAL A 71 -9.13 -2.64 -0.30
N ARG A 72 -7.99 -3.20 0.13
CA ARG A 72 -7.26 -4.21 -0.65
C ARG A 72 -6.99 -5.45 0.19
N ILE A 73 -7.24 -6.62 -0.40
CA ILE A 73 -7.20 -7.91 0.27
C ILE A 73 -6.32 -8.88 -0.52
N ASN A 74 -5.26 -9.38 0.10
CA ASN A 74 -4.46 -10.48 -0.43
C ASN A 74 -4.88 -11.80 0.24
N ARG A 75 -4.86 -12.91 -0.50
CA ARG A 75 -5.19 -14.24 0.01
C ARG A 75 -3.95 -15.13 -0.02
N ALA A 76 -3.76 -15.91 1.04
CA ALA A 76 -2.65 -16.87 1.17
C ALA A 76 -2.70 -18.03 0.16
N MET A 77 -3.90 -18.38 -0.30
CA MET A 77 -4.15 -19.34 -1.38
C MET A 77 -5.15 -18.77 -2.40
N GLN A 78 -5.39 -19.48 -3.50
CA GLN A 78 -6.46 -19.15 -4.43
C GLN A 78 -7.81 -19.28 -3.72
N TRP A 79 -8.64 -18.23 -3.78
CA TRP A 79 -9.91 -18.17 -3.04
C TRP A 79 -11.09 -17.92 -3.99
N ALA A 80 -12.25 -18.47 -3.65
CA ALA A 80 -13.51 -18.31 -4.38
C ALA A 80 -14.67 -18.03 -3.41
N PRO A 81 -15.60 -17.10 -3.73
CA PRO A 81 -16.85 -16.99 -3.00
C PRO A 81 -17.70 -18.26 -3.18
N ALA A 82 -18.40 -18.67 -2.12
CA ALA A 82 -19.32 -19.81 -2.21
C ALA A 82 -20.43 -19.53 -3.24
N GLY A 83 -20.62 -20.46 -4.19
CA GLY A 83 -21.59 -20.32 -5.28
C GLY A 83 -21.13 -19.48 -6.47
N GLU A 84 -19.92 -18.91 -6.47
CA GLU A 84 -19.39 -18.14 -7.59
C GLU A 84 -18.23 -18.84 -8.29
N ALA A 85 -18.23 -18.87 -9.63
CA ALA A 85 -17.14 -19.40 -10.44
C ALA A 85 -15.89 -18.47 -10.49
N LEU A 86 -15.81 -17.49 -9.60
CA LEU A 86 -14.76 -16.47 -9.55
C LEU A 86 -13.66 -16.91 -8.59
N GLN A 87 -12.46 -17.19 -9.11
CA GLN A 87 -11.27 -17.48 -8.30
C GLN A 87 -10.24 -16.36 -8.41
N PHE A 88 -9.65 -15.92 -7.29
CA PHE A 88 -8.63 -14.87 -7.29
C PHE A 88 -7.57 -15.05 -6.18
N ARG A 89 -6.44 -14.35 -6.33
CA ARG A 89 -5.38 -14.24 -5.30
C ARG A 89 -5.44 -12.94 -4.52
N SER A 90 -5.79 -11.85 -5.18
CA SER A 90 -5.95 -10.56 -4.52
C SER A 90 -7.05 -9.73 -5.17
N VAL A 91 -7.60 -8.77 -4.42
CA VAL A 91 -8.70 -7.91 -4.88
C VAL A 91 -8.54 -6.51 -4.30
N VAL A 92 -8.75 -5.48 -5.14
CA VAL A 92 -8.90 -4.08 -4.72
C VAL A 92 -10.37 -3.73 -4.85
N THR A 93 -10.99 -3.23 -3.79
CA THR A 93 -12.40 -2.88 -3.73
C THR A 93 -12.62 -1.42 -3.34
N GLN A 94 -13.80 -0.91 -3.65
CA GLN A 94 -14.35 0.28 -3.00
C GLN A 94 -15.46 -0.19 -2.06
N VAL A 95 -15.37 0.20 -0.79
CA VAL A 95 -16.39 -0.04 0.23
C VAL A 95 -17.15 1.26 0.47
N GLN A 96 -18.47 1.23 0.29
CA GLN A 96 -19.37 2.29 0.75
C GLN A 96 -19.80 1.97 2.18
N ILE A 97 -19.64 2.93 3.07
CA ILE A 97 -20.09 2.91 4.46
C ILE A 97 -21.21 3.93 4.59
N ASP A 98 -22.34 3.50 5.16
CA ASP A 98 -23.45 4.36 5.58
C ASP A 98 -23.28 4.60 7.09
N CYS A 99 -23.03 5.85 7.48
CA CYS A 99 -22.78 6.22 8.86
C CYS A 99 -24.05 6.41 9.69
N THR A 100 -25.21 6.55 9.06
CA THR A 100 -26.50 6.61 9.74
C THR A 100 -26.97 5.21 10.15
N GLN A 101 -26.76 4.22 9.28
CA GLN A 101 -27.06 2.82 9.54
C GLN A 101 -25.90 2.02 10.16
N GLN A 102 -24.68 2.58 10.18
CA GLN A 102 -23.44 1.90 10.61
C GLN A 102 -23.17 0.58 9.86
N ILE A 103 -23.44 0.55 8.55
CA ILE A 103 -23.23 -0.62 7.69
C ILE A 103 -22.20 -0.35 6.59
N ALA A 104 -21.53 -1.40 6.11
CA ALA A 104 -20.54 -1.34 5.04
C ALA A 104 -20.81 -2.38 3.95
N ARG A 105 -20.71 -1.96 2.68
CA ARG A 105 -20.89 -2.83 1.50
C ARG A 105 -19.84 -2.56 0.43
N TYR A 106 -19.48 -3.58 -0.33
CA TYR A 106 -18.68 -3.41 -1.55
C TYR A 106 -19.53 -2.80 -2.66
N VAL A 107 -19.01 -1.76 -3.32
CA VAL A 107 -19.64 -1.12 -4.50
C VAL A 107 -18.85 -1.33 -5.78
N LYS A 108 -17.55 -1.66 -5.66
CA LYS A 108 -16.69 -2.01 -6.78
C LYS A 108 -15.63 -3.02 -6.34
N ALA A 109 -15.23 -3.92 -7.22
CA ALA A 109 -14.11 -4.84 -7.03
C ALA A 109 -13.32 -5.03 -8.33
N ALA A 110 -12.00 -5.05 -8.23
CA ALA A 110 -11.05 -5.41 -9.28
C ALA A 110 -10.25 -6.63 -8.80
N PHE A 111 -10.37 -7.75 -9.49
CA PHE A 111 -9.84 -9.05 -9.10
C PHE A 111 -8.57 -9.40 -9.87
N TYR A 112 -7.56 -9.92 -9.16
CA TYR A 112 -6.23 -10.20 -9.68
C TYR A 112 -5.87 -11.67 -9.48
N ALA A 113 -5.23 -12.25 -10.51
CA ALA A 113 -4.78 -13.64 -10.49
C ALA A 113 -3.46 -13.84 -9.71
N GLN A 114 -2.75 -12.76 -9.40
CA GLN A 114 -1.50 -12.76 -8.64
C GLN A 114 -1.71 -12.19 -7.22
N PRO A 115 -0.86 -12.55 -6.24
CA PRO A 115 -0.83 -11.86 -4.96
C PRO A 115 -0.32 -10.42 -5.12
N ASP A 116 -0.60 -9.60 -4.12
CA ASP A 116 -0.19 -8.19 -4.00
C ASP A 116 -0.68 -7.30 -5.15
N PHE A 117 -1.86 -7.60 -5.70
CA PHE A 117 -2.55 -6.77 -6.70
C PHE A 117 -1.75 -6.59 -7.99
N ARG A 118 -0.88 -7.57 -8.31
CA ARG A 118 0.05 -7.53 -9.44
C ARG A 118 -0.58 -7.99 -10.75
N GLY A 119 -0.10 -7.39 -11.84
CA GLY A 119 -0.62 -7.57 -13.19
C GLY A 119 -1.94 -6.84 -13.41
N GLU A 120 -2.56 -7.03 -14.57
CA GLU A 120 -3.87 -6.46 -14.87
C GLU A 120 -4.99 -7.19 -14.12
N PRO A 121 -6.04 -6.48 -13.67
CA PRO A 121 -7.23 -7.12 -13.09
C PRO A 121 -7.98 -7.90 -14.18
N PHE A 122 -8.07 -9.22 -14.04
CA PHE A 122 -8.74 -10.08 -15.03
C PHE A 122 -10.28 -9.91 -15.02
N ARG A 123 -10.82 -9.30 -13.96
CA ARG A 123 -12.24 -8.94 -13.84
C ARG A 123 -12.40 -7.68 -13.01
N ILE A 124 -13.22 -6.76 -13.49
CA ILE A 124 -13.73 -5.63 -12.71
C ILE A 124 -15.25 -5.80 -12.59
N THR A 125 -15.83 -5.45 -11.45
CA THR A 125 -17.27 -5.55 -11.19
C THR A 125 -17.71 -4.35 -10.37
N THR A 126 -18.83 -3.74 -10.77
CA THR A 126 -19.52 -2.68 -10.03
C THR A 126 -20.81 -3.29 -9.51
N TYR A 127 -21.10 -3.14 -8.23
CA TYR A 127 -22.31 -3.67 -7.59
C TYR A 127 -23.38 -2.57 -7.55
N ALA A 128 -24.60 -2.93 -7.95
CA ALA A 128 -25.75 -2.03 -7.91
C ALA A 128 -26.19 -1.72 -6.46
N GLY A 129 -27.16 -0.81 -6.27
CA GLY A 129 -27.63 -0.44 -4.93
C GLY A 129 -28.35 -1.58 -4.20
N ASP A 130 -29.04 -2.42 -4.96
CA ASP A 130 -29.80 -3.60 -4.56
C ASP A 130 -28.95 -4.88 -4.43
N ASP A 131 -27.80 -4.98 -5.12
CA ASP A 131 -26.83 -6.06 -4.89
C ASP A 131 -26.04 -5.81 -3.60
N MET A 132 -26.64 -6.15 -2.45
CA MET A 132 -26.05 -5.94 -1.14
C MET A 132 -24.92 -6.93 -0.86
N ARG A 133 -23.68 -6.51 -1.13
CA ARG A 133 -22.44 -7.24 -0.80
C ARG A 133 -21.82 -6.73 0.50
N PRO A 134 -22.18 -7.26 1.68
CA PRO A 134 -21.65 -6.76 2.95
C PRO A 134 -20.13 -6.92 3.03
N MET A 135 -19.46 -5.93 3.63
CA MET A 135 -18.05 -6.06 4.01
C MET A 135 -17.96 -7.04 5.19
N ILE A 136 -17.38 -8.22 4.95
CA ILE A 136 -17.17 -9.25 5.98
C ILE A 136 -15.76 -9.82 5.86
N PHE A 137 -14.90 -9.48 6.81
CA PHE A 137 -13.67 -10.22 7.11
C PHE A 137 -14.02 -11.47 7.94
N LYS A 138 -14.15 -12.62 7.28
CA LYS A 138 -14.55 -13.90 7.93
C LYS A 138 -13.42 -14.57 8.73
N ASP A 139 -12.21 -14.05 8.61
CA ASP A 139 -10.97 -14.74 8.98
C ASP A 139 -10.24 -14.03 10.15
N SER A 140 -10.99 -13.40 11.06
CA SER A 140 -10.45 -12.52 12.13
C SER A 140 -11.32 -12.52 13.38
N ASP A 141 -10.71 -12.82 14.54
CA ASP A 141 -11.39 -13.04 15.83
C ASP A 141 -12.03 -11.77 16.43
N ASP A 142 -11.54 -10.57 16.07
CA ASP A 142 -11.88 -9.27 16.69
C ASP A 142 -12.88 -8.39 15.88
N ASP A 143 -13.62 -8.96 14.92
CA ASP A 143 -14.48 -8.27 13.93
C ASP A 143 -14.00 -6.84 13.53
N PRO A 144 -12.96 -6.74 12.69
CA PRO A 144 -12.44 -5.45 12.26
C PRO A 144 -13.42 -4.62 11.44
N ASN A 145 -14.55 -5.17 10.96
CA ASN A 145 -15.55 -4.41 10.21
C ASN A 145 -16.13 -3.28 11.07
N ALA A 146 -16.57 -3.59 12.29
CA ALA A 146 -17.16 -2.61 13.21
C ALA A 146 -16.18 -1.48 13.58
N ARG A 147 -14.89 -1.83 13.74
CA ARG A 147 -13.82 -0.85 14.00
C ARG A 147 -13.57 0.07 12.81
N ILE A 148 -13.56 -0.46 11.59
CA ILE A 148 -13.40 0.32 10.35
C ILE A 148 -14.60 1.26 10.15
N VAL A 149 -15.83 0.77 10.31
CA VAL A 149 -17.05 1.58 10.20
C VAL A 149 -17.03 2.73 11.21
N LYS A 150 -16.79 2.44 12.49
CA LYS A 150 -16.71 3.46 13.54
C LYS A 150 -15.62 4.51 13.26
N ALA A 151 -14.44 4.08 12.81
CA ALA A 151 -13.35 4.98 12.48
C ALA A 151 -13.70 5.88 11.28
N ALA A 152 -14.21 5.30 10.19
CA ALA A 152 -14.63 6.02 9.00
C ALA A 152 -15.68 7.10 9.30
N CYS A 153 -16.67 6.77 10.14
CA CYS A 153 -17.74 7.69 10.52
C CYS A 153 -17.33 8.73 11.57
N SER A 154 -16.15 8.61 12.18
CA SER A 154 -15.55 9.69 12.98
C SER A 154 -14.85 10.75 12.13
N VAL A 155 -14.50 10.43 10.88
CA VAL A 155 -13.90 11.38 9.93
C VAL A 155 -14.96 12.41 9.53
N GLY A 156 -14.75 13.66 9.97
CA GLY A 156 -15.69 14.78 9.86
C GLY A 156 -16.23 15.28 11.20
N ASN A 157 -16.24 14.44 12.25
CA ASN A 157 -16.57 14.84 13.61
C ASN A 157 -15.37 15.40 14.40
N VAL A 158 -14.16 15.30 13.84
CA VAL A 158 -12.97 16.01 14.34
C VAL A 158 -13.06 17.47 13.89
N THR A 159 -13.91 18.24 14.55
CA THR A 159 -13.89 19.70 14.44
C THR A 159 -12.55 20.23 14.94
N ASN A 160 -11.97 21.20 14.22
CA ASN A 160 -10.83 21.99 14.68
C ASN A 160 -11.02 22.41 16.14
N ASN A 161 -9.98 22.20 16.96
CA ASN A 161 -9.83 22.80 18.28
C ASN A 161 -8.42 23.39 18.38
#